data_AF-A0A2D4XMA5-F1
#
_entry.id   AF-A0A2D4XMA5-F1
#
_cell.length_a   1.000
_cell.length_b   1.000
_cell.length_c   1.000
_cell.angle_alpha   90.00
_cell.angle_beta   90.00
_cell.angle_gamma   90.00
#
_symmetry.space_group_name_H-M   'P 1'
#
loop_
_entity.id
_entity.type
_entity.pdbx_description
1 polymer ?
#
loop_
_entity_poly.entity_id
_entity_poly.type
_entity_poly.pdbx_seq_one_letter_code
_entity_poly.pdbx_strand_id
1 'polypeptide(L)'
;MDCRNKILEFMRSNIDGKRDFVNWVQTFPKMQQVELMREMNRMAEEMAAEQGLKITDHLPNFDKADSNLDTLEDAILNERLLRDYVEYFNDLKHNLKNKILNDIDQQRMYIISNILNDAPNAPDMRELAKKMIAAEKKFDTYKPENWQGIDL
;
A
#
# COMPACT_ATOMS: atom_id res chain seq x y z
N MET A 1 21.74 10.34 17.95
CA MET A 1 23.06 9.76 17.59
C MET A 1 23.50 10.46 16.33
N ASP A 2 24.67 11.10 16.33
CA ASP A 2 25.15 11.85 15.16
C ASP A 2 25.58 10.84 14.10
N CYS A 3 24.75 10.66 13.07
CA CYS A 3 24.97 9.68 12.01
C CYS A 3 26.32 9.89 11.33
N ARG A 4 26.76 11.15 11.22
CA ARG A 4 28.05 11.53 10.64
C ARG A 4 29.22 10.97 11.45
N ASN A 5 29.19 11.11 12.78
CA ASN A 5 30.23 10.52 13.64
C ASN A 5 30.27 9.00 13.54
N LYS A 6 29.11 8.35 13.42
CA LYS A 6 29.06 6.90 13.25
C LYS A 6 29.63 6.45 11.90
N ILE A 7 29.33 7.19 10.82
CA ILE A 7 29.93 6.96 9.50
C ILE A 7 31.46 7.13 9.56
N LEU A 8 31.96 8.18 10.23
CA LEU A 8 33.41 8.38 10.43
C LEU A 8 34.06 7.21 11.19
N GLU A 9 33.42 6.70 12.24
CA GLU A 9 33.91 5.53 12.97
C GLU A 9 34.06 4.32 12.05
N PHE A 10 33.07 4.06 11.19
CA PHE A 10 33.13 2.96 10.22
C PHE A 10 34.21 3.19 9.14
N MET A 11 34.33 4.41 8.62
CA MET A 11 35.34 4.77 7.62
C MET A 11 36.78 4.65 8.15
N ARG A 12 36.99 4.88 9.44
CA ARG A 12 38.32 4.84 10.10
C ARG A 12 38.69 3.45 10.63
N SER A 13 37.75 2.49 10.66
CA SER A 13 37.99 1.15 11.19
C SER A 13 38.71 0.26 10.16
N ASN A 14 39.86 -0.31 10.56
CA ASN A 14 40.68 -1.20 9.73
C ASN A 14 40.23 -2.67 9.70
N ILE A 15 39.17 -3.05 10.42
CA ILE A 15 38.67 -4.44 10.48
C ILE A 15 37.17 -4.43 10.18
N ASP A 16 36.77 -5.13 9.11
CA ASP A 16 35.40 -5.43 8.65
C ASP A 16 34.38 -4.26 8.56
N GLY A 17 34.86 -3.00 8.64
CA GLY A 17 34.02 -1.80 8.70
C GLY A 17 33.01 -1.63 7.56
N LYS A 18 33.28 -2.21 6.38
CA LYS A 18 32.34 -2.19 5.25
C LYS A 18 31.11 -3.07 5.51
N ARG A 19 31.29 -4.26 6.07
CA ARG A 19 30.17 -5.18 6.34
C ARG A 19 29.32 -4.67 7.49
N ASP A 20 29.96 -4.18 8.54
CA ASP A 20 29.28 -3.61 9.70
C ASP A 20 28.53 -2.33 9.35
N PHE A 21 29.10 -1.48 8.49
CA PHE A 21 28.40 -0.31 7.96
C PHE A 21 27.15 -0.70 7.17
N VAL A 22 27.26 -1.63 6.22
CA VAL A 22 26.11 -2.08 5.43
C VAL A 22 25.02 -2.69 6.32
N ASN A 23 25.40 -3.54 7.27
CA ASN A 23 24.46 -4.12 8.24
C ASN A 23 23.77 -3.04 9.08
N TRP A 24 24.52 -2.02 9.52
CA TRP A 24 23.97 -0.89 10.27
C TRP A 24 22.99 -0.07 9.43
N VAL A 25 23.35 0.28 8.19
CA VAL A 25 22.46 0.98 7.25
C VAL A 25 21.17 0.19 7.04
N GLN A 26 21.25 -1.13 6.87
CA GLN A 26 20.09 -1.99 6.66
C GLN A 26 19.08 -2.02 7.82
N THR A 27 19.45 -1.54 9.02
CA THR A 27 18.51 -1.42 10.14
C THR A 27 17.52 -0.27 10.01
N PHE A 28 17.76 0.67 9.09
CA PHE A 28 16.93 1.85 8.87
C PHE A 28 15.88 1.62 7.77
N PRO A 29 14.77 2.39 7.77
CA PRO A 29 13.84 2.42 6.65
C PRO A 29 14.54 2.74 5.32
N LYS A 30 14.09 2.14 4.21
CA LYS A 30 14.75 2.24 2.88
C LYS A 30 15.12 3.68 2.48
N MET A 31 14.22 4.66 2.68
CA MET A 31 14.51 6.08 2.39
C MET A 31 15.67 6.62 3.23
N GLN A 32 15.72 6.26 4.52
CA GLN A 32 16.81 6.68 5.40
C GLN A 32 18.13 5.97 5.03
N GLN A 33 18.08 4.76 4.45
CA GLN A 33 19.27 4.12 3.91
C GLN A 33 19.89 4.94 2.76
N VAL A 34 19.06 5.46 1.84
CA VAL A 34 19.51 6.32 0.74
C VAL A 34 20.20 7.58 1.29
N GLU A 35 19.60 8.25 2.27
CA GLU A 35 20.19 9.44 2.90
C GLU A 35 21.54 9.14 3.58
N LEU A 36 21.65 8.01 4.29
CA LEU A 36 22.90 7.60 4.93
C LEU A 36 24.01 7.32 3.90
N MET A 37 23.66 6.72 2.76
CA MET A 37 24.61 6.46 1.68
C MET A 37 25.04 7.76 0.98
N ARG A 38 24.12 8.72 0.81
CA ARG A 38 24.41 10.04 0.24
C ARG A 38 25.33 10.85 1.16
N GLU A 39 25.11 10.80 2.47
CA GLU A 39 26.01 11.41 3.45
C GLU A 39 27.39 10.75 3.42
N MET A 40 27.46 9.42 3.31
CA MET A 40 28.73 8.71 3.16
C MET A 40 29.51 9.16 1.91
N ASN A 41 28.84 9.34 0.77
CA ASN A 41 29.45 9.85 -0.45
C ASN A 41 30.07 11.24 -0.22
N ARG A 42 29.30 12.18 0.34
CA ARG A 42 29.77 13.55 0.64
C ARG A 42 31.01 13.54 1.54
N MET A 43 30.99 12.74 2.59
CA MET A 43 32.11 12.62 3.52
C MET A 43 33.36 12.05 2.85
N ALA A 44 33.19 11.09 1.94
CA ALA A 44 34.31 10.53 1.19
C ALA A 44 34.94 11.60 0.26
N GLU A 45 34.12 12.41 -0.42
CA GLU A 45 34.59 13.51 -1.26
C GLU A 45 35.33 14.57 -0.44
N GLU A 46 34.76 14.99 0.69
CA GLU A 46 35.39 15.95 1.60
C GLU A 46 36.76 15.46 2.09
N MET A 47 36.83 14.20 2.53
CA MET A 47 38.09 13.60 2.98
C MET A 47 39.14 13.49 1.86
N ALA A 48 38.72 13.18 0.62
CA ALA A 48 39.63 13.15 -0.51
C ALA A 48 40.15 14.55 -0.86
N ALA A 49 39.26 15.56 -0.85
CA ALA A 49 39.60 16.95 -1.11
C ALA A 49 40.59 17.51 -0.07
N GLU A 50 40.38 17.20 1.22
CA GLU A 50 41.31 17.57 2.31
C GLU A 50 42.72 17.01 2.11
N GLN A 51 42.84 15.85 1.46
CA GLN A 51 44.13 15.21 1.17
C GLN A 51 44.71 15.61 -0.20
N GLY A 52 44.03 16.49 -0.94
CA GLY A 52 44.42 16.87 -2.30
C GLY A 52 44.27 15.73 -3.32
N LEU A 53 43.46 14.73 -3.02
CA LEU A 53 43.21 13.56 -3.86
C LEU A 53 41.94 13.74 -4.68
N LYS A 54 41.91 13.16 -5.87
CA LYS A 54 40.68 12.98 -6.64
C LYS A 54 40.06 11.63 -6.28
N ILE A 55 38.85 11.65 -5.74
CA ILE A 55 38.16 10.43 -5.29
C ILE A 55 37.99 9.39 -6.41
N THR A 56 37.77 9.85 -7.65
CA THR A 56 37.60 9.00 -8.83
C THR A 56 38.83 8.18 -9.18
N ASP A 57 40.02 8.62 -8.77
CA ASP A 57 41.28 7.90 -9.01
C ASP A 57 41.39 6.66 -8.10
N HIS A 58 40.65 6.65 -6.99
CA HIS A 58 40.65 5.58 -5.99
C HIS A 58 39.34 4.78 -5.94
N LEU A 59 38.23 5.39 -6.37
CA LEU A 59 36.90 4.80 -6.45
C LEU A 59 36.35 5.00 -7.87
N PRO A 60 36.59 4.03 -8.78
CA PRO A 60 36.06 4.08 -10.13
C PRO A 60 34.52 4.12 -10.11
N ASN A 61 33.93 4.99 -10.93
CA ASN A 61 32.48 5.25 -11.00
C ASN A 61 31.86 5.99 -9.80
N PHE A 62 32.67 6.63 -8.94
CA PHE A 62 32.13 7.45 -7.85
C PHE A 62 31.22 8.59 -8.37
N ASP A 63 31.50 9.11 -9.55
CA ASP A 63 30.68 10.10 -10.28
C ASP A 63 29.24 9.62 -10.56
N LYS A 64 28.99 8.30 -10.54
CA LYS A 64 27.66 7.72 -10.72
C LYS A 64 26.96 7.39 -9.40
N ALA A 65 27.65 7.51 -8.26
CA ALA A 65 27.13 7.06 -6.98
C ALA A 65 25.80 7.75 -6.63
N ASP A 66 25.73 9.08 -6.80
CA ASP A 66 24.50 9.84 -6.54
C ASP A 66 23.39 9.50 -7.52
N SER A 67 23.68 9.35 -8.82
CA SER A 67 22.67 8.94 -9.80
C SER A 67 22.07 7.54 -9.53
N ASN A 68 22.88 6.63 -8.97
CA ASN A 68 22.42 5.31 -8.56
C ASN A 68 21.51 5.42 -7.32
N LEU A 69 21.81 6.33 -6.39
CA LEU A 69 20.99 6.60 -5.22
C LEU A 69 19.65 7.24 -5.61
N ASP A 70 19.64 8.16 -6.56
CA ASP A 70 18.41 8.77 -7.07
C ASP A 70 17.51 7.72 -7.74
N THR A 71 18.08 6.82 -8.53
CA THR A 71 17.34 5.71 -9.15
C THR A 71 16.75 4.77 -8.08
N LEU A 72 17.48 4.51 -7.01
CA LEU A 72 17.01 3.69 -5.89
C LEU A 72 15.89 4.41 -5.11
N GLU A 73 16.03 5.71 -4.87
CA GLU A 73 15.03 6.56 -4.24
C GLU A 73 13.71 6.52 -5.01
N ASP A 74 13.77 6.73 -6.33
CA ASP A 74 12.61 6.64 -7.21
C ASP A 74 11.95 5.26 -7.16
N ALA A 75 12.74 4.17 -7.15
CA ALA A 75 12.21 2.83 -7.05
C ALA A 75 11.46 2.60 -5.71
N ILE A 76 12.01 3.11 -4.60
CA ILE A 76 11.38 3.02 -3.27
C ILE A 76 10.07 3.82 -3.25
N LEU A 77 10.08 5.03 -3.79
CA LEU A 77 8.90 5.91 -3.85
C LEU A 77 7.80 5.30 -4.73
N ASN A 78 8.16 4.75 -5.89
CA ASN A 78 7.22 4.07 -6.78
C ASN A 78 6.62 2.81 -6.14
N GLU A 79 7.43 2.01 -5.42
CA GLU A 79 6.92 0.84 -4.69
C GLU A 79 5.88 1.27 -3.63
N ARG A 80 6.17 2.33 -2.88
CA ARG A 80 5.26 2.88 -1.88
C ARG A 80 3.97 3.39 -2.51
N LEU A 81 4.08 4.17 -3.58
CA LEU A 81 2.95 4.72 -4.31
C LEU A 81 2.03 3.58 -4.80
N LEU A 82 2.60 2.54 -5.42
CA LEU A 82 1.85 1.38 -5.89
C LEU A 82 1.13 0.67 -4.76
N ARG A 83 1.79 0.51 -3.60
CA ARG A 83 1.18 -0.09 -2.41
C ARG A 83 -0.01 0.72 -1.92
N ASP A 84 0.15 2.02 -1.77
CA ASP A 84 -0.90 2.94 -1.32
C ASP A 84 -2.10 2.91 -2.31
N TYR A 85 -1.83 2.85 -3.61
CA TYR A 85 -2.87 2.69 -4.63
C TYR A 85 -3.63 1.35 -4.49
N VAL A 86 -2.92 0.24 -4.29
CA VAL A 86 -3.54 -1.08 -4.11
C VAL A 86 -4.41 -1.12 -2.85
N GLU A 87 -3.93 -0.57 -1.74
CA GLU A 87 -4.70 -0.44 -0.50
C GLU A 87 -5.97 0.39 -0.72
N TYR A 88 -5.84 1.56 -1.36
CA TYR A 88 -6.98 2.41 -1.72
C TYR A 88 -8.03 1.67 -2.58
N PHE A 89 -7.60 0.91 -3.60
CA PHE A 89 -8.54 0.15 -4.43
C PHE A 89 -9.22 -0.98 -3.67
N ASN A 90 -8.52 -1.62 -2.73
CA ASN A 90 -9.11 -2.64 -1.87
C ASN A 90 -10.18 -2.04 -0.94
N ASP A 91 -9.88 -0.88 -0.34
CA ASP A 91 -10.83 -0.15 0.51
C ASP A 91 -12.05 0.31 -0.29
N LEU A 92 -11.84 0.87 -1.48
CA LEU A 92 -12.92 1.29 -2.37
C LEU A 92 -13.82 0.10 -2.75
N LYS A 93 -13.22 -1.04 -3.10
CA LYS A 93 -13.95 -2.27 -3.43
C LYS A 93 -14.74 -2.78 -2.23
N HIS A 94 -14.16 -2.76 -1.04
CA HIS A 94 -14.84 -3.19 0.19
C HIS A 94 -16.03 -2.28 0.51
N ASN A 95 -15.83 -0.96 0.48
CA ASN A 95 -16.86 0.02 0.73
C ASN A 95 -18.01 -0.06 -0.28
N LEU A 96 -17.68 -0.20 -1.57
CA LEU A 96 -18.69 -0.37 -2.62
C LEU A 96 -19.49 -1.65 -2.42
N LYS A 97 -18.83 -2.77 -2.10
CA LYS A 97 -19.49 -4.04 -1.82
C LYS A 97 -20.47 -3.88 -0.64
N ASN A 98 -20.03 -3.29 0.47
CA ASN A 98 -20.88 -3.10 1.65
C ASN A 98 -22.07 -2.19 1.35
N LYS A 99 -21.87 -1.12 0.57
CA LYS A 99 -22.95 -0.23 0.15
C LYS A 99 -23.99 -0.97 -0.68
N ILE A 100 -23.55 -1.74 -1.68
CA ILE A 100 -24.45 -2.52 -2.54
C ILE A 100 -25.24 -3.54 -1.71
N LEU A 101 -24.59 -4.25 -0.78
CA LEU A 101 -25.27 -5.22 0.08
C LEU A 101 -26.31 -4.55 0.98
N ASN A 102 -25.97 -3.40 1.58
CA ASN A 102 -26.91 -2.64 2.40
C ASN A 102 -28.11 -2.13 1.58
N ASP A 103 -27.87 -1.62 0.37
CA ASP A 103 -28.95 -1.15 -0.51
C ASP A 103 -29.89 -2.30 -0.91
N ILE A 104 -29.34 -3.49 -1.19
CA ILE A 104 -30.13 -4.70 -1.46
C ILE A 104 -30.97 -5.09 -0.24
N ASP A 105 -30.40 -5.07 0.97
CA ASP A 105 -31.11 -5.42 2.19
C ASP A 105 -32.22 -4.41 2.49
N GLN A 106 -31.98 -3.11 2.31
CA GLN A 106 -32.99 -2.06 2.46
C GLN A 106 -34.13 -2.21 1.44
N GLN A 107 -33.81 -2.51 0.18
CA GLN A 107 -34.82 -2.79 -0.83
C GLN A 107 -35.64 -4.03 -0.47
N ARG A 108 -34.99 -5.10 0.03
CA ARG A 108 -35.68 -6.31 0.48
C ARG A 108 -36.66 -6.02 1.61
N MET A 109 -36.23 -5.26 2.63
CA MET A 109 -37.10 -4.84 3.73
C MET A 109 -38.29 -4.01 3.23
N TYR A 110 -38.05 -3.08 2.31
CA TYR A 110 -39.11 -2.27 1.70
C TYR A 110 -40.13 -3.16 0.97
N ILE A 111 -39.67 -4.08 0.12
CA ILE A 111 -40.52 -4.99 -0.63
C ILE A 111 -41.38 -5.85 0.32
N ILE A 112 -40.73 -6.50 1.30
CA ILE A 112 -41.43 -7.35 2.28
C ILE A 112 -42.48 -6.54 3.05
N SER A 113 -42.13 -5.33 3.50
CA SER A 113 -43.04 -4.46 4.23
C SER A 113 -44.26 -4.06 3.40
N ASN A 114 -44.09 -3.70 2.12
CA ASN A 114 -45.21 -3.33 1.26
C ASN A 114 -46.14 -4.53 0.98
N ILE A 115 -45.58 -5.74 0.84
CA ILE A 115 -46.38 -6.96 0.65
C ILE A 115 -47.17 -7.31 1.92
N LEU A 116 -46.51 -7.28 3.09
CA LEU A 116 -47.13 -7.62 4.37
C LEU A 116 -48.25 -6.66 4.78
N ASN A 117 -48.12 -5.38 4.44
CA ASN A 117 -49.08 -4.34 4.79
C ASN A 117 -50.17 -4.11 3.73
N ASP A 118 -50.23 -4.98 2.70
CA ASP A 118 -51.18 -4.86 1.57
C ASP A 118 -51.21 -3.44 0.96
N ALA A 119 -50.02 -2.87 0.76
CA ALA A 119 -49.88 -1.55 0.16
C ALA A 119 -50.45 -1.53 -1.28
N PRO A 120 -50.84 -0.36 -1.82
CA PRO A 120 -51.43 -0.28 -3.16
C PRO A 120 -50.57 -0.88 -4.29
N ASN A 121 -49.25 -0.94 -4.09
CA ASN A 121 -48.27 -1.52 -5.02
C ASN A 121 -47.84 -2.96 -4.63
N ALA A 122 -48.50 -3.62 -3.68
CA ALA A 122 -48.15 -4.97 -3.23
C ALA A 122 -48.06 -6.00 -4.37
N PRO A 123 -48.94 -6.00 -5.40
CA PRO A 123 -48.80 -6.89 -6.55
C PRO A 123 -47.47 -6.70 -7.31
N ASP A 124 -47.06 -5.45 -7.54
CA ASP A 124 -45.80 -5.13 -8.21
C ASP A 124 -44.60 -5.56 -7.37
N MET A 125 -44.70 -5.40 -6.04
CA MET A 125 -43.66 -5.80 -5.10
C MET A 125 -43.49 -7.33 -5.05
N ARG A 126 -44.57 -8.12 -5.18
CA ARG A 126 -44.47 -9.59 -5.29
C ARG A 126 -43.73 -10.01 -6.56
N GLU A 127 -44.00 -9.36 -7.68
CA GLU A 127 -43.29 -9.64 -8.94
C GLU A 127 -41.80 -9.23 -8.85
N LEU A 128 -41.50 -8.13 -8.17
CA LEU A 128 -40.12 -7.72 -7.90
C LEU A 128 -39.40 -8.72 -6.97
N ALA A 129 -40.07 -9.19 -5.91
CA ALA A 129 -39.55 -10.20 -4.99
C ALA A 129 -39.19 -11.50 -5.73
N LYS A 130 -40.08 -12.00 -6.62
CA LYS A 130 -39.80 -13.18 -7.45
C LYS A 130 -38.55 -13.00 -8.31
N LYS A 131 -38.38 -11.83 -8.94
CA LYS A 131 -37.18 -11.52 -9.75
C LYS A 131 -35.92 -11.48 -8.91
N MET A 132 -35.97 -10.88 -7.72
CA MET A 132 -34.84 -10.83 -6.79
C MET A 132 -34.47 -12.22 -6.29
N ILE A 133 -35.44 -13.05 -5.89
CA ILE A 133 -35.20 -14.44 -5.48
C ILE A 133 -34.61 -15.27 -6.62
N ALA A 134 -35.12 -15.12 -7.84
CA ALA A 134 -34.56 -15.81 -9.01
C ALA A 134 -33.10 -15.41 -9.26
N ALA A 135 -32.78 -14.12 -9.11
CA ALA A 135 -31.41 -13.63 -9.20
C ALA A 135 -30.52 -14.20 -8.07
N GLU A 136 -30.97 -14.15 -6.82
CA GLU A 136 -30.23 -14.71 -5.67
C GLU A 136 -29.97 -16.22 -5.84
N LYS A 137 -30.94 -16.99 -6.33
CA LYS A 137 -30.77 -18.42 -6.64
C LYS A 137 -29.76 -18.64 -7.77
N LYS A 138 -29.81 -17.81 -8.82
CA LYS A 138 -28.87 -17.89 -9.95
C LYS A 138 -27.42 -17.64 -9.51
N PHE A 139 -27.21 -16.79 -8.51
CA PHE A 139 -25.88 -16.45 -7.98
C PHE A 139 -25.51 -17.23 -6.71
N ASP A 140 -26.30 -18.24 -6.32
CA ASP A 140 -26.08 -19.06 -5.12
C ASP A 140 -25.96 -18.24 -3.82
N THR A 141 -26.69 -17.13 -3.73
CA THR A 141 -26.77 -16.26 -2.55
C THR A 141 -28.13 -16.31 -1.87
N TYR A 142 -29.06 -17.12 -2.38
CA TYR A 142 -30.41 -17.24 -1.86
C TYR A 142 -30.44 -17.83 -0.46
N LYS A 143 -31.14 -17.14 0.43
CA LYS A 143 -31.39 -17.55 1.81
C LYS A 143 -32.89 -17.44 2.10
N PRO A 144 -33.59 -18.55 2.36
CA PRO A 144 -35.03 -18.53 2.64
C PRO A 144 -35.42 -17.58 3.79
N GLU A 145 -34.57 -17.47 4.81
CA GLU A 145 -34.76 -16.59 5.96
C GLU A 145 -34.89 -15.10 5.58
N ASN A 146 -34.24 -14.67 4.49
CA ASN A 146 -34.27 -13.29 4.04
C ASN A 146 -35.65 -12.88 3.48
N TRP A 147 -36.50 -13.84 3.15
CA TRP A 147 -37.81 -13.62 2.51
C TRP A 147 -38.97 -14.15 3.36
N GLN A 148 -38.74 -14.37 4.66
CA GLN A 148 -39.78 -14.84 5.57
C GLN A 148 -40.94 -13.84 5.69
N GLY A 149 -42.15 -14.39 5.81
CA GLY A 149 -43.38 -13.63 6.05
C GLY A 149 -44.18 -13.29 4.79
N ILE A 150 -43.60 -13.43 3.59
CA ILE A 150 -44.33 -13.22 2.34
C ILE A 150 -44.58 -14.55 1.61
N ASP A 151 -45.79 -14.73 1.11
CA ASP A 151 -46.17 -15.86 0.25
C ASP A 151 -46.08 -15.40 -1.22
N LEU A 152 -45.34 -16.12 -2.07
CA LEU A 152 -44.95 -15.65 -3.42
C LEU A 152 -45.39 -16.56 -4.55
#